data_AF-A0A3A4PAI0-F1
#
_entry.id   AF-A0A3A4PAI0-F1
#
_cell.length_a   1.000
_cell.length_b   1.000
_cell.length_c   1.000
_cell.angle_alpha   90.00
_cell.angle_beta   90.00
_cell.angle_gamma   90.00
#
_symmetry.space_group_name_H-M   'P 1'
#
loop_
_entity.id
_entity.type
_entity.pdbx_description
1 polymer ?
#
loop_
_entity_poly.entity_id
_entity_poly.type
_entity_poly.pdbx_seq_one_letter_code
_entity_poly.pdbx_strand_id
1 'polypeptide(L)' 'MTKVLRQKVKIQSGGVLEIRSHDLPDGMDVDVIVLIDEPAVTPPPLSRLIGAAKGCYANPKEADTFLRKERDQWD' A
#
# COMPACT_ATOMS: atom_id res chain seq x y z
N MET A 1 -21.79 26.35 16.51
CA MET A 1 -22.18 25.68 15.25
C MET A 1 -20.94 25.67 14.38
N THR A 2 -20.38 24.50 14.07
CA THR A 2 -19.08 24.40 13.37
C THR A 2 -19.32 24.25 11.86
N LYS A 3 -18.79 25.16 11.05
CA LYS A 3 -18.85 25.08 9.58
C LYS A 3 -17.60 24.36 9.08
N VAL A 4 -17.78 23.37 8.21
CA VAL A 4 -16.66 22.58 7.65
C VAL A 4 -16.28 23.14 6.28
N LEU A 5 -15.01 23.49 6.11
CA LEU A 5 -14.41 23.85 4.83
C LEU A 5 -13.51 22.71 4.37
N ARG A 6 -13.88 22.01 3.28
CA ARG A 6 -13.06 20.93 2.69
C ARG A 6 -12.54 21.36 1.34
N GLN A 7 -11.22 21.49 1.21
CA GLN A 7 -10.56 21.87 -0.03
C GLN A 7 -9.38 20.93 -0.30
N LYS A 8 -9.27 20.40 -1.53
CA LYS A 8 -8.06 19.69 -1.97
C LYS A 8 -7.02 20.71 -2.41
N VAL A 9 -5.85 20.67 -1.79
CA VAL A 9 -4.74 21.59 -2.06
C VAL A 9 -3.47 20.78 -2.26
N LYS A 10 -2.61 21.21 -3.20
CA LYS A 10 -1.27 20.64 -3.37
C LYS A 10 -0.30 21.37 -2.44
N ILE A 11 0.57 20.62 -1.77
CA ILE A 11 1.65 21.18 -0.96
C ILE A 11 2.61 21.94 -1.90
N GLN A 12 2.90 23.19 -1.57
CA GLN A 12 3.84 24.02 -2.32
C GLN A 12 5.30 23.71 -1.91
N SER A 13 6.26 24.29 -2.64
CA SER A 13 7.68 24.18 -2.31
C SER A 13 7.95 24.56 -0.84
N GLY A 14 8.81 23.78 -0.17
CA GLY A 14 9.11 23.99 1.25
C GLY A 14 8.06 23.42 2.22
N GLY A 15 7.09 22.65 1.75
CA GLY A 15 6.11 21.99 2.63
C GLY A 15 4.96 22.90 3.06
N VAL A 16 4.73 24.00 2.34
CA VAL A 16 3.71 25.00 2.70
C VAL A 16 2.34 24.56 2.18
N LEU A 17 1.34 24.58 3.07
CA LEU A 17 -0.07 24.44 2.75
C LEU A 17 -0.73 25.84 2.80
N GLU A 18 -1.39 26.24 1.71
CA GLU A 18 -2.04 27.54 1.61
C GLU A 18 -3.54 27.36 1.31
N ILE A 19 -4.40 27.92 2.17
CA ILE A 19 -5.86 27.92 2.00
C ILE A 19 -6.31 29.37 1.89
N ARG A 20 -6.95 29.72 0.78
CA ARG A 20 -7.57 31.03 0.56
C ARG A 20 -9.06 30.83 0.33
N SER A 21 -9.89 31.45 1.17
CA SER A 21 -11.34 31.35 1.07
C SER A 21 -12.00 32.63 1.59
N HIS A 22 -13.00 33.14 0.86
CA HIS A 22 -13.81 34.27 1.31
C HIS A 22 -14.75 33.91 2.47
N ASP A 23 -14.89 32.62 2.78
CA ASP A 23 -15.67 32.13 3.93
C ASP A 23 -14.92 32.23 5.27
N LEU A 24 -13.64 32.64 5.25
CA LEU A 24 -12.78 32.81 6.42
C LEU A 24 -12.51 34.31 6.62
N PRO A 25 -13.41 35.05 7.30
CA PRO A 25 -13.21 36.47 7.57
C PRO A 25 -12.12 36.70 8.62
N ASP A 26 -11.56 37.90 8.62
CA ASP A 26 -10.49 38.30 9.52
C ASP A 26 -10.88 38.18 11.00
N GLY A 27 -9.95 37.73 11.83
CA GLY A 27 -10.14 37.59 13.29
C GLY A 27 -10.98 36.38 13.72
N MET A 28 -11.33 35.49 12.79
CA MET A 28 -12.02 34.24 13.11
C MET A 28 -11.03 33.16 13.62
N ASP A 29 -11.33 32.58 14.77
CA ASP A 29 -10.63 31.39 15.27
C ASP A 29 -11.06 30.16 14.47
N VAL A 30 -10.09 29.38 13.97
CA VAL A 30 -10.34 28.18 13.17
C VAL A 30 -9.45 27.01 13.61
N ASP A 31 -10.03 25.81 13.64
CA ASP A 31 -9.29 24.57 13.77
C ASP A 31 -8.97 24.00 12.39
N VAL A 32 -7.70 23.67 12.15
CA VAL A 32 -7.23 23.13 10.86
C VAL A 32 -6.90 21.65 11.01
N ILE A 33 -7.53 20.81 10.19
CA ILE A 33 -7.25 19.38 10.08
C ILE A 33 -6.67 19.09 8.70
N VAL A 34 -5.45 18.55 8.64
CA VAL A 34 -4.77 18.17 7.39
C VAL A 34 -4.86 16.66 7.19
N LEU A 35 -5.44 16.25 6.07
CA LEU A 35 -5.48 14.85 5.65
C LEU A 35 -4.46 14.65 4.54
N ILE A 36 -3.47 13.79 4.78
CA ILE A 36 -2.42 13.46 3.82
C ILE A 36 -2.82 12.17 3.10
N ASP A 37 -3.08 12.27 1.80
CA ASP A 37 -3.24 11.09 0.95
C ASP A 37 -1.85 10.52 0.66
N GLU A 38 -1.46 9.47 1.39
CA GLU A 38 -0.26 8.71 1.06
C GLU A 38 -0.48 7.93 -0.25
N PRO A 39 0.51 7.91 -1.17
CA PRO A 39 0.38 7.09 -2.36
C PRO A 39 0.22 5.63 -1.92
N ALA A 40 -0.80 4.96 -2.48
CA ALA A 40 -1.00 3.55 -2.23
C ALA A 40 0.29 2.80 -2.60
N VAL A 41 0.92 2.17 -1.59
CA VAL A 41 2.02 1.26 -1.84
C VAL A 41 1.44 0.09 -2.62
N THR A 42 1.76 0.03 -3.92
CA THR A 42 1.34 -1.10 -4.74
C THR A 42 2.17 -2.30 -4.29
N PRO A 43 1.58 -3.34 -3.70
CA PRO A 43 2.33 -4.53 -3.33
C PRO A 43 2.92 -5.15 -4.61
N PRO A 44 4.08 -5.81 -4.53
CA PRO A 44 4.64 -6.49 -5.68
C PRO A 44 3.66 -7.55 -6.20
N PRO A 45 3.64 -7.82 -7.53
CA PRO A 45 2.74 -8.81 -8.10
C PRO A 45 3.05 -10.20 -7.53
N LEU A 46 2.02 -11.04 -7.34
CA LEU A 46 2.19 -12.42 -6.85
C LEU A 46 3.12 -13.26 -7.73
N SER A 47 3.21 -12.95 -9.03
CA SER A 47 4.15 -13.58 -9.95
C SER A 47 5.61 -13.43 -9.52
N ARG A 48 5.95 -12.42 -8.72
CA ARG A 48 7.27 -12.25 -8.11
C ARG A 48 7.63 -13.38 -7.14
N LEU A 49 6.65 -14.13 -6.63
CA LEU A 49 6.87 -15.26 -5.73
C LEU A 49 7.20 -16.57 -6.47
N ILE A 50 6.94 -16.65 -7.78
CA ILE A 50 7.22 -17.84 -8.59
C ILE A 50 8.74 -18.07 -8.63
N GLY A 51 9.20 -19.20 -8.09
CA GLY A 51 10.63 -19.53 -8.01
C GLY A 51 11.44 -18.79 -6.93
N ALA A 52 10.79 -17.91 -6.15
CA ALA A 52 11.47 -17.16 -5.07
C ALA A 52 11.58 -17.95 -3.75
N ALA A 53 10.83 -19.04 -3.61
CA ALA A 53 10.88 -19.89 -2.42
C ALA A 53 12.16 -20.76 -2.40
N LYS A 54 12.61 -21.12 -1.19
CA LYS A 54 13.81 -21.95 -0.95
C LYS A 54 13.74 -23.38 -1.53
N GLY A 55 12.63 -23.74 -2.17
CA GLY A 55 12.32 -25.11 -2.57
C GLY A 55 12.01 -26.00 -1.37
N CYS A 56 11.27 -27.09 -1.59
CA CYS A 56 10.95 -28.09 -0.55
C CYS A 56 11.90 -29.29 -0.56
N TYR A 57 12.81 -29.35 -1.54
CA TYR A 57 13.70 -30.48 -1.78
C TYR A 57 15.14 -29.98 -1.90
N ALA A 58 16.08 -30.73 -1.35
CA ALA A 58 17.50 -30.39 -1.40
C ALA A 58 18.10 -30.60 -2.80
N ASN A 59 17.52 -31.49 -3.62
CA ASN A 59 17.96 -31.75 -4.99
C ASN A 59 16.83 -32.35 -5.86
N PRO A 60 16.96 -32.33 -7.20
CA PRO A 60 15.92 -32.85 -8.11
C PRO A 60 15.58 -34.33 -7.91
N LYS A 61 16.56 -35.16 -7.54
CA LYS A 61 16.34 -36.61 -7.34
C LYS A 61 15.41 -36.90 -6.15
N GLU A 62 15.46 -36.05 -5.12
CA GLU A 62 14.57 -36.13 -3.96
C GLU A 62 13.11 -35.82 -4.35
N ALA A 63 12.91 -34.77 -5.15
CA ALA A 63 11.60 -34.42 -5.69
C ALA A 63 11.02 -35.57 -6.54
N ASP A 64 11.83 -36.14 -7.45
CA ASP A 64 11.44 -37.28 -8.28
C ASP A 64 11.08 -38.53 -7.44
N THR A 65 11.83 -38.79 -6.38
CA THR A 65 11.57 -39.92 -5.48
C THR A 65 10.24 -39.74 -4.75
N PHE A 66 9.97 -38.52 -4.26
CA PHE A 66 8.69 -38.19 -3.62
C PHE A 66 7.52 -38.38 -4.60
N LEU A 67 7.61 -37.83 -5.81
CA LEU A 67 6.54 -37.93 -6.82
C LEU A 67 6.25 -39.38 -7.21
N ARG A 68 7.28 -40.22 -7.37
CA ARG A 68 7.09 -41.65 -7.66
C ARG A 68 6.39 -42.37 -6.52
N LYS A 69 6.83 -42.14 -5.28
CA LYS A 69 6.22 -42.73 -4.09
C LYS A 69 4.73 -42.34 -3.96
N GLU A 70 4.38 -41.09 -4.23
CA GLU A 70 2.97 -40.66 -4.19
C GLU A 70 2.15 -41.31 -5.31
N ARG A 71 2.69 -41.41 -6.52
CA ARG A 71 2.02 -42.09 -7.63
C ARG A 71 1.79 -43.57 -7.35
N ASP A 72 2.81 -44.26 -6.88
CA ASP A 72 2.73 -45.70 -6.59
C ASP A 72 1.78 -45.99 -5.40
N GLN A 73 1.40 -45.00 -4.58
CA GLN A 73 0.36 -45.12 -3.55
C GLN A 73 -1.07 -44.97 -4.10
N TRP A 74 -1.22 -44.40 -5.30
CA TRP A 74 -2.53 -44.18 -5.92
C TRP A 74 -2.96 -45.35 -6.82
N ASP A 75 -2.01 -46.24 -7.16
CA ASP A 75 -2.23 -47.50 -7.89
C ASP A 75 -2.54 -48.66 -6.93
#